data_AF-A0A958Z2R4-F1
#
_entry.id   AF-A0A958Z2R4-F1
#
_cell.length_a   1.000
_cell.length_b   1.000
_cell.length_c   1.000
_cell.angle_alpha   90.00
_cell.angle_beta   90.00
_cell.angle_gamma   90.00
#
_symmetry.space_group_name_H-M   'P 1'
#
loop_
_entity.id
_entity.type
_entity.pdbx_description
1 polymer ?
#
loop_
_entity_poly.entity_id
_entity_poly.type
_entity_poly.pdbx_seq_one_letter_code
_entity_poly.pdbx_strand_id
1 'polypeptide(L)'
;KSDTVTVMEKIGHFLDDAVRKLYKKAKAKGFNKQEASPYIAEHLNLAKILRKSAANWDGGYAMAGLLGHGDSFVLRDPAGIRPAYFYQDDEVIVVASERPAIQTVFNVPFEEVKELDPGHALIIKKDGSMKLSEIIAPLERRSCSFERIYFSRGSDAEIYQERKMLGKLIMPKILEAIDFDTENSVFSFIPNTAETSFYGMLEAAQDELNKQKNEAILNEKEKLTPERLQQIQAHKIRTEKIAIKDVKLRTFITDDSSRDDLVAHVYDVTYGVVKPDDNLVIIDDSIVRGTTLKKSILKMLDRLHPKQIVVVSSAPQIRYPDCYGIDMARLEHLVAFQAALELHKDRGTYSVVEEIYQKCKEQIALEDSSVINHVKKLYAPFTDEEISDKIAEIISGEGIEAKVKIIFQSVDDLHKACPKNLGDWYFTGNYPTAGGNRVVNRAYINFYEGNPERAY
;
A
#
# COMPACT_ATOMS: atom_id res chain seq x y z
N LYS A 1 13.98 14.87 -8.27
CA LYS A 1 15.19 15.45 -7.63
C LYS A 1 15.01 16.94 -7.27
N SER A 2 14.03 17.65 -7.85
CA SER A 2 13.72 19.05 -7.54
C SER A 2 13.13 19.26 -6.14
N ASP A 3 12.21 18.41 -5.69
CA ASP A 3 11.33 18.77 -4.56
C ASP A 3 12.05 18.89 -3.23
N THR A 4 12.96 17.95 -2.93
CA THR A 4 13.79 18.04 -1.72
C THR A 4 14.69 19.28 -1.74
N VAL A 5 15.19 19.68 -2.92
CA VAL A 5 16.00 20.89 -3.08
C VAL A 5 15.13 22.12 -2.83
N THR A 6 13.96 22.20 -3.45
CA THR A 6 12.99 23.30 -3.24
C THR A 6 12.58 23.42 -1.77
N VAL A 7 12.31 22.30 -1.09
CA VAL A 7 11.99 22.29 0.34
C VAL A 7 13.17 22.80 1.16
N MET A 8 14.38 22.29 0.91
CA MET A 8 15.59 22.71 1.61
C MET A 8 15.88 24.19 1.40
N GLU A 9 15.77 24.70 0.17
CA GLU A 9 15.95 26.11 -0.17
C GLU A 9 14.93 26.99 0.55
N LYS A 10 13.66 26.57 0.61
CA LYS A 10 12.62 27.33 1.29
C LYS A 10 12.80 27.33 2.81
N ILE A 11 13.25 26.24 3.41
CA ILE A 11 13.66 26.21 4.83
C ILE A 11 14.87 27.12 5.05
N GLY A 12 15.90 27.01 4.21
CA GLY A 12 17.12 27.81 4.26
C GLY A 12 16.82 29.31 4.17
N HIS A 13 15.94 29.71 3.24
CA HIS A 13 15.51 31.11 3.09
C HIS A 13 14.93 31.68 4.39
N PHE A 14 13.97 30.99 5.02
CA PHE A 14 13.36 31.47 6.26
C PHE A 14 14.28 31.34 7.47
N LEU A 15 15.22 30.38 7.45
CA LEU A 15 16.27 30.24 8.44
C LEU A 15 17.24 31.44 8.40
N ASP A 16 17.76 31.79 7.24
CA ASP A 16 18.65 32.95 7.05
C ASP A 16 17.99 34.25 7.51
N ASP A 17 16.72 34.40 7.18
CA ASP A 17 15.89 35.53 7.60
C ASP A 17 15.75 35.63 9.13
N ALA A 18 15.57 34.48 9.80
CA ALA A 18 15.47 34.40 11.25
C ALA A 18 16.82 34.69 11.91
N VAL A 19 17.91 34.10 11.41
CA VAL A 19 19.28 34.33 11.87
C VAL A 19 19.65 35.81 11.75
N ARG A 20 19.37 36.45 10.61
CA ARG A 20 19.64 37.88 10.40
C ARG A 20 18.90 38.78 11.39
N LYS A 21 17.64 38.46 11.70
CA LYS A 21 16.83 39.20 12.69
C LYS A 21 17.38 39.02 14.11
N LEU A 22 17.75 37.81 14.48
CA LEU A 22 18.34 37.52 15.80
C LEU A 22 19.73 38.16 15.95
N TYR A 23 20.55 38.15 14.89
CA TYR A 23 21.85 38.82 14.89
C TYR A 23 21.73 40.34 15.10
N LYS A 24 20.75 41.00 14.48
CA LYS A 24 20.48 42.43 14.75
C LYS A 24 20.10 42.69 16.21
N LYS A 25 19.28 41.80 16.81
CA LYS A 25 18.93 41.87 18.24
C LYS A 25 20.15 41.64 19.14
N ALA A 26 21.01 40.68 18.78
CA ALA A 26 22.25 40.40 19.51
C ALA A 26 23.18 41.61 19.51
N LYS A 27 23.39 42.21 18.34
CA LYS A 27 24.20 43.42 18.19
C LYS A 27 23.65 44.60 18.99
N ALA A 28 22.32 44.78 18.99
CA ALA A 28 21.67 45.82 19.80
C ALA A 28 21.84 45.62 21.32
N LYS A 29 22.05 44.38 21.77
CA LYS A 29 22.39 44.03 23.15
C LYS A 29 23.89 44.15 23.46
N GLY A 30 24.72 44.51 22.48
CA GLY A 30 26.17 44.65 22.64
C GLY A 30 26.99 43.38 22.40
N PHE A 31 26.35 42.26 21.99
CA PHE A 31 27.09 41.01 21.73
C PHE A 31 28.03 41.14 20.53
N ASN A 32 29.24 40.62 20.68
CA ASN A 32 30.20 40.45 19.60
C ASN A 32 29.82 39.26 18.69
N LYS A 33 30.58 39.02 17.61
CA LYS A 33 30.25 37.95 16.65
C LYS A 33 30.28 36.55 17.26
N GLN A 34 31.18 36.28 18.21
CA GLN A 34 31.28 34.98 18.87
C GLN A 34 30.12 34.77 19.84
N GLU A 35 29.74 35.80 20.59
CA GLU A 35 28.62 35.78 21.54
C GLU A 35 27.24 35.73 20.85
N ALA A 36 27.14 36.31 19.65
CA ALA A 36 25.90 36.31 18.89
C ALA A 36 25.47 34.89 18.46
N SER A 37 26.42 33.99 18.16
CA SER A 37 26.10 32.64 17.67
C SER A 37 25.35 31.78 18.71
N PRO A 38 25.82 31.63 19.96
CA PRO A 38 25.04 30.97 21.02
C PRO A 38 23.67 31.63 21.25
N TYR A 39 23.61 32.96 21.27
CA TYR A 39 22.36 33.70 21.44
C TYR A 39 21.35 33.38 20.33
N ILE A 40 21.79 33.34 19.07
CA ILE A 40 20.95 32.99 17.92
C ILE A 40 20.44 31.55 18.06
N ALA A 41 21.32 30.59 18.37
CA ALA A 41 20.95 29.18 18.50
C ALA A 41 19.88 28.96 19.59
N GLU A 42 20.04 29.61 20.74
CA GLU A 42 19.07 29.54 21.85
C GLU A 42 17.71 30.15 21.47
N HIS A 43 17.71 31.30 20.81
CA HIS A 43 16.50 32.07 20.51
C HIS A 43 15.85 31.73 19.16
N LEU A 44 16.39 30.76 18.41
CA LEU A 44 15.85 30.36 17.13
C LEU A 44 14.50 29.63 17.30
N ASN A 45 13.46 30.19 16.70
CA ASN A 45 12.12 29.59 16.71
C ASN A 45 11.92 28.74 15.44
N LEU A 46 12.31 27.47 15.53
CA LEU A 46 12.23 26.54 14.42
C LEU A 46 10.78 26.28 13.97
N ALA A 47 9.82 26.22 14.90
CA ALA A 47 8.41 26.09 14.55
C ALA A 47 7.94 27.21 13.62
N LYS A 48 8.33 28.46 13.89
CA LYS A 48 7.99 29.61 13.04
C LYS A 48 8.63 29.54 11.65
N ILE A 49 9.86 29.03 11.56
CA ILE A 49 10.55 28.82 10.29
C ILE A 49 9.77 27.79 9.48
N LEU A 50 9.50 26.62 10.07
CA LEU A 50 8.75 25.55 9.42
C LEU A 50 7.35 25.98 8.98
N ARG A 51 6.60 26.75 9.80
CA ARG A 51 5.27 27.28 9.42
C ARG A 51 5.32 28.11 8.15
N LYS A 52 6.35 28.94 8.01
CA LYS A 52 6.53 29.79 6.82
C LYS A 52 6.99 28.98 5.62
N SER A 53 7.90 28.03 5.83
CA SER A 53 8.40 27.16 4.78
C SER A 53 7.29 26.28 4.21
N ALA A 54 6.50 25.65 5.08
CA ALA A 54 5.54 24.63 4.70
C ALA A 54 4.16 25.15 4.26
N ALA A 55 3.94 26.47 4.30
CA ALA A 55 2.64 27.10 4.02
C ALA A 55 1.96 26.68 2.70
N ASN A 56 2.75 26.34 1.68
CA ASN A 56 2.26 25.96 0.35
C ASN A 56 2.78 24.57 -0.08
N TRP A 57 3.10 23.69 0.87
CA TRP A 57 3.49 22.33 0.52
C TRP A 57 2.24 21.47 0.33
N ASP A 58 2.25 20.68 -0.74
CA ASP A 58 1.27 19.65 -1.05
C ASP A 58 2.01 18.31 -1.12
N GLY A 59 1.33 17.22 -0.79
CA GLY A 59 1.91 15.88 -0.82
C GLY A 59 1.90 15.15 0.52
N GLY A 60 2.40 13.91 0.50
CA GLY A 60 2.63 13.08 1.66
C GLY A 60 4.12 13.08 2.02
N TYR A 61 4.44 13.36 3.27
CA TYR A 61 5.84 13.46 3.71
C TYR A 61 5.98 13.22 5.22
N ALA A 62 7.08 12.57 5.57
CA ALA A 62 7.66 12.56 6.90
C ALA A 62 9.13 12.97 6.74
N MET A 63 9.48 14.18 7.17
CA MET A 63 10.76 14.80 6.86
C MET A 63 11.55 15.11 8.12
N ALA A 64 12.80 14.65 8.17
CA ALA A 64 13.75 15.01 9.21
C ALA A 64 14.74 16.07 8.71
N GLY A 65 15.13 17.01 9.58
CA GLY A 65 16.18 17.97 9.29
C GLY A 65 17.01 18.29 10.53
N LEU A 66 18.28 18.62 10.30
CA LEU A 66 19.26 18.95 11.35
C LEU A 66 19.93 20.29 11.01
N LEU A 67 19.99 21.19 11.99
CA LEU A 67 20.68 22.46 11.89
C LEU A 67 22.12 22.29 12.39
N GLY A 68 23.05 23.10 11.87
CA GLY A 68 24.48 22.98 12.18
C GLY A 68 24.87 23.14 13.66
N HIS A 69 23.98 23.67 14.50
CA HIS A 69 24.19 23.78 15.96
C HIS A 69 23.58 22.63 16.77
N GLY A 70 22.98 21.63 16.12
CA GLY A 70 22.46 20.42 16.75
C GLY A 70 20.95 20.36 16.98
N ASP A 71 20.21 21.47 16.80
CA ASP A 71 18.74 21.40 16.83
C ASP A 71 18.24 20.64 15.59
N SER A 72 17.23 19.80 15.78
CA SER A 72 16.62 19.02 14.70
C SER A 72 15.11 19.10 14.74
N PHE A 73 14.48 18.63 13.67
CA PHE A 73 13.04 18.48 13.60
C PHE A 73 12.65 17.24 12.80
N VAL A 74 11.47 16.70 13.09
CA VAL A 74 10.75 15.81 12.19
C VAL A 74 9.35 16.38 11.96
N LEU A 75 8.97 16.64 10.71
CA LEU A 75 7.69 17.22 10.32
C LEU A 75 6.89 16.22 9.49
N ARG A 76 5.61 16.05 9.85
CA ARG A 76 4.66 15.19 9.15
C ARG A 76 3.64 16.00 8.34
N ASP A 77 3.23 15.46 7.19
CA ASP A 77 2.20 16.07 6.34
C ASP A 77 0.84 16.23 7.07
N PRO A 78 0.02 17.21 6.67
CA PRO A 78 -1.20 17.57 7.40
C PRO A 78 -2.33 16.54 7.25
N ALA A 79 -2.28 15.64 6.26
CA ALA A 79 -3.26 14.56 6.09
C ALA A 79 -2.82 13.24 6.77
N GLY A 80 -1.61 13.20 7.33
CA GLY A 80 -1.03 12.01 7.96
C GLY A 80 -0.79 10.87 6.99
N ILE A 81 -0.50 11.17 5.71
CA ILE A 81 -0.33 10.20 4.62
C ILE A 81 0.80 9.24 4.91
N ARG A 82 2.00 9.78 5.24
CA ARG A 82 3.19 8.97 5.54
C ARG A 82 3.32 8.72 7.05
N PRO A 83 3.67 7.51 7.50
CA PRO A 83 3.81 7.22 8.91
C PRO A 83 5.10 7.83 9.48
N ALA A 84 5.03 8.25 10.74
CA ALA A 84 6.18 8.68 11.54
C ALA A 84 5.89 8.38 13.00
N TYR A 85 6.78 7.64 13.64
CA TYR A 85 6.67 7.24 15.04
C TYR A 85 7.88 7.71 15.82
N PHE A 86 7.70 8.07 17.08
CA PHE A 86 8.76 8.53 17.95
C PHE A 86 8.68 7.90 19.34
N TYR A 87 9.84 7.86 19.99
CA TYR A 87 10.02 7.43 21.38
C TYR A 87 11.02 8.37 22.04
N GLN A 88 10.84 8.59 23.35
CA GLN A 88 11.74 9.38 24.18
C GLN A 88 11.83 8.78 25.58
N ASP A 89 13.05 8.75 26.12
CA ASP A 89 13.34 8.62 27.55
C ASP A 89 14.39 9.67 27.99
N ASP A 90 15.02 9.43 29.14
CA ASP A 90 16.03 10.33 29.72
C ASP A 90 17.36 10.35 28.92
N GLU A 91 17.60 9.36 28.04
CA GLU A 91 18.85 9.21 27.29
C GLU A 91 18.72 9.51 25.79
N VAL A 92 17.58 9.18 25.19
CA VAL A 92 17.41 9.23 23.73
C VAL A 92 16.06 9.80 23.30
N ILE A 93 16.06 10.52 22.19
CA ILE A 93 14.89 10.79 21.37
C ILE A 93 15.12 10.16 20.00
N VAL A 94 14.19 9.32 19.56
CA VAL A 94 14.28 8.62 18.27
C VAL A 94 12.99 8.78 17.50
N VAL A 95 13.12 8.86 16.17
CA VAL A 95 12.00 8.88 15.24
C VAL A 95 12.29 7.92 14.10
N ALA A 96 11.30 7.14 13.70
CA ALA A 96 11.38 6.21 12.58
C ALA A 96 10.05 6.18 11.82
N SER A 97 10.08 5.78 10.54
CA SER A 97 8.85 5.59 9.75
C SER A 97 7.96 4.47 10.28
N GLU A 98 8.54 3.52 11.02
CA GLU A 98 7.85 2.32 11.50
C GLU A 98 8.12 2.07 12.99
N ARG A 99 7.06 1.75 13.73
CA ARG A 99 7.12 1.43 15.17
C ARG A 99 8.02 0.22 15.48
N PRO A 100 7.97 -0.93 14.76
CA PRO A 100 8.82 -2.08 15.07
C PRO A 100 10.32 -1.78 15.05
N ALA A 101 10.77 -0.83 14.22
CA ALA A 101 12.18 -0.44 14.20
C ALA A 101 12.64 0.15 15.55
N ILE A 102 11.79 0.95 16.19
CA ILE A 102 12.06 1.52 17.51
C ILE A 102 11.99 0.43 18.57
N GLN A 103 10.95 -0.40 18.56
CA GLN A 103 10.77 -1.47 19.54
C GLN A 103 11.94 -2.46 19.53
N THR A 104 12.41 -2.89 18.36
CA THR A 104 13.55 -3.83 18.27
C THR A 104 14.85 -3.20 18.79
N VAL A 105 15.11 -1.94 18.47
CA VAL A 105 16.39 -1.30 18.80
C VAL A 105 16.46 -0.90 20.28
N PHE A 106 15.37 -0.37 20.84
CA PHE A 106 15.33 0.14 22.20
C PHE A 106 14.70 -0.81 23.21
N ASN A 107 14.19 -1.96 22.76
CA ASN A 107 13.51 -2.95 23.60
C ASN A 107 12.35 -2.35 24.41
N VAL A 108 11.49 -1.59 23.73
CA VAL A 108 10.36 -0.86 24.33
C VAL A 108 9.01 -1.48 23.98
N PRO A 109 8.02 -1.42 24.89
CA PRO A 109 6.67 -1.91 24.63
C PRO A 109 5.94 -1.05 23.59
N PHE A 110 4.83 -1.58 23.07
CA PHE A 110 4.05 -0.95 22.00
C PHE A 110 3.53 0.44 22.39
N GLU A 111 3.09 0.59 23.64
CA GLU A 111 2.39 1.75 24.18
C GLU A 111 3.33 2.97 24.35
N GLU A 112 4.63 2.75 24.42
CA GLU A 112 5.63 3.82 24.58
C GLU A 112 5.99 4.50 23.26
N VAL A 113 5.74 3.83 22.12
CA VAL A 113 6.04 4.38 20.80
C VAL A 113 4.83 5.10 20.25
N LYS A 114 4.94 6.43 20.14
CA LYS A 114 3.85 7.32 19.74
C LYS A 114 3.92 7.67 18.27
N GLU A 115 2.77 7.83 17.63
CA GLU A 115 2.69 8.35 16.27
C GLU A 115 2.79 9.89 16.31
N LEU A 116 3.54 10.50 15.39
CA LEU A 116 3.60 11.96 15.25
C LEU A 116 2.31 12.45 14.59
N ASP A 117 1.59 13.39 15.20
CA ASP A 117 0.31 13.86 14.68
C ASP A 117 0.42 14.53 13.29
N PRO A 118 -0.63 14.45 12.44
CA PRO A 118 -0.66 15.16 11.16
C PRO A 118 -0.38 16.66 11.33
N GLY A 119 0.41 17.25 10.44
CA GLY A 119 0.72 18.69 10.42
C GLY A 119 1.62 19.17 11.57
N HIS A 120 2.06 18.27 12.45
CA HIS A 120 2.94 18.58 13.56
C HIS A 120 4.40 18.31 13.23
N ALA A 121 5.27 19.09 13.88
CA ALA A 121 6.68 18.79 13.97
C ALA A 121 7.09 18.43 15.39
N LEU A 122 7.88 17.38 15.51
CA LEU A 122 8.71 17.13 16.67
C LEU A 122 9.97 17.99 16.56
N ILE A 123 10.13 18.99 17.42
CA ILE A 123 11.34 19.84 17.47
C ILE A 123 12.21 19.37 18.62
N ILE A 124 13.47 19.06 18.33
CA ILE A 124 14.44 18.56 19.29
C ILE A 124 15.57 19.58 19.40
N LYS A 125 15.85 20.02 20.62
CA LYS A 125 16.93 20.95 20.93
C LYS A 125 18.21 20.19 21.22
N LYS A 126 19.35 20.82 20.98
CA LYS A 126 20.68 20.25 21.29
C LYS A 126 20.90 19.91 22.78
N ASP A 127 20.07 20.45 23.67
CA ASP A 127 20.10 20.15 25.11
C ASP A 127 19.27 18.91 25.49
N GLY A 128 18.69 18.22 24.50
CA GLY A 128 17.85 17.04 24.69
C GLY A 128 16.37 17.35 24.93
N SER A 129 15.98 18.63 25.07
CA SER A 129 14.56 18.97 25.20
C SER A 129 13.82 18.81 23.88
N MET A 130 12.58 18.32 23.94
CA MET A 130 11.72 18.24 22.76
C MET A 130 10.36 18.92 22.95
N LYS A 131 9.77 19.30 21.82
CA LYS A 131 8.44 19.90 21.77
C LYS A 131 7.70 19.49 20.50
N LEU A 132 6.49 18.96 20.68
CA LEU A 132 5.52 18.83 19.59
C LEU A 132 4.91 20.21 19.30
N SER A 133 4.96 20.63 18.03
CA SER A 133 4.46 21.93 17.59
C SER A 133 3.60 21.76 16.34
N GLU A 134 2.38 22.29 16.36
CA GLU A 134 1.59 22.43 15.14
C GLU A 134 2.28 23.40 14.17
N ILE A 135 2.57 22.91 12.97
CA ILE A 135 3.22 23.65 11.88
C ILE A 135 2.21 23.96 10.78
N ILE A 136 1.34 23.02 10.47
CA ILE A 136 0.27 23.16 9.49
C ILE A 136 -1.00 22.68 10.16
N ALA A 137 -2.11 23.39 9.93
CA ALA A 137 -3.41 22.94 10.41
C ALA A 137 -3.68 21.52 9.88
N PRO A 138 -4.00 20.54 10.74
CA PRO A 138 -4.32 19.19 10.30
C PRO A 138 -5.50 19.17 9.32
N LEU A 139 -5.40 18.35 8.29
CA LEU A 139 -6.50 18.03 7.37
C LEU A 139 -7.24 16.78 7.87
N GLU A 140 -8.30 16.38 7.15
CA GLU A 140 -8.91 15.07 7.36
C GLU A 140 -7.84 13.97 7.23
N ARG A 141 -7.75 13.09 8.23
CA ARG A 141 -6.75 12.02 8.25
C ARG A 141 -7.04 11.01 7.14
N ARG A 142 -6.12 10.91 6.20
CA ARG A 142 -6.15 9.98 5.06
C ARG A 142 -4.84 9.19 4.99
N SER A 143 -4.47 8.57 6.11
CA SER A 143 -3.24 7.77 6.21
C SER A 143 -3.24 6.62 5.20
N CYS A 144 -2.09 6.38 4.57
CA CYS A 144 -1.93 5.38 3.51
C CYS A 144 -2.40 3.99 3.97
N SER A 145 -3.37 3.39 3.26
CA SER A 145 -3.80 2.00 3.51
C SER A 145 -2.77 0.98 3.02
N PHE A 146 -1.94 1.32 2.02
CA PHE A 146 -0.95 0.41 1.43
C PHE A 146 0.19 0.08 2.39
N GLU A 147 0.46 0.97 3.35
CA GLU A 147 1.33 0.68 4.49
C GLU A 147 0.82 -0.52 5.28
N ARG A 148 -0.49 -0.59 5.50
CA ARG A 148 -1.13 -1.69 6.24
C ARG A 148 -1.24 -2.96 5.41
N ILE A 149 -1.57 -2.83 4.12
CA ILE A 149 -1.71 -3.97 3.20
C ILE A 149 -0.36 -4.67 2.99
N TYR A 150 0.70 -3.92 2.69
CA TYR A 150 1.96 -4.50 2.19
C TYR A 150 3.24 -3.83 2.71
N PHE A 151 3.31 -2.49 2.70
CA PHE A 151 4.60 -1.80 2.73
C PHE A 151 5.28 -1.79 4.10
N SER A 152 4.52 -1.57 5.17
CA SER A 152 5.06 -1.62 6.54
C SER A 152 5.29 -3.06 7.01
N ARG A 153 6.15 -3.25 8.01
CA ARG A 153 6.43 -4.55 8.60
C ARG A 153 5.19 -5.15 9.26
N GLY A 154 4.84 -6.36 8.85
CA GLY A 154 3.72 -7.13 9.43
C GLY A 154 3.93 -7.57 10.88
N SER A 155 5.11 -7.35 11.47
CA SER A 155 5.38 -7.62 12.88
C SER A 155 4.83 -6.55 13.83
N ASP A 156 4.36 -5.41 13.30
CA ASP A 156 3.62 -4.43 14.10
C ASP A 156 2.28 -5.02 14.53
N ALA A 157 1.92 -4.88 15.81
CA ALA A 157 0.74 -5.50 16.38
C ALA A 157 -0.58 -5.06 15.71
N GLU A 158 -0.70 -3.79 15.33
CA GLU A 158 -1.89 -3.30 14.62
C GLU A 158 -1.92 -3.87 13.21
N ILE A 159 -0.82 -3.76 12.46
CA ILE A 159 -0.72 -4.24 11.07
C ILE A 159 -0.99 -5.74 10.98
N TYR A 160 -0.48 -6.52 11.94
CA TYR A 160 -0.70 -7.96 11.99
C TYR A 160 -2.20 -8.29 12.05
N GLN A 161 -2.95 -7.63 12.95
CA GLN A 161 -4.39 -7.86 13.07
C GLN A 161 -5.16 -7.33 11.86
N GLU A 162 -4.77 -6.18 11.32
CA GLU A 162 -5.38 -5.59 10.12
C GLU A 162 -5.22 -6.55 8.92
N ARG A 163 -4.03 -7.12 8.70
CA ARG A 163 -3.79 -8.11 7.63
C ARG A 163 -4.58 -9.39 7.81
N LYS A 164 -4.65 -9.92 9.04
CA LYS A 164 -5.54 -11.05 9.34
C LYS A 164 -6.99 -10.71 9.01
N MET A 165 -7.45 -9.51 9.36
CA MET A 165 -8.81 -9.09 9.04
C MET A 165 -9.04 -8.99 7.51
N LEU A 166 -8.07 -8.48 6.75
CA LEU A 166 -8.14 -8.46 5.28
C LEU A 166 -8.35 -9.86 4.70
N GLY A 167 -7.61 -10.85 5.19
CA GLY A 167 -7.78 -12.26 4.80
C GLY A 167 -9.13 -12.86 5.21
N LYS A 168 -9.61 -12.52 6.41
CA LYS A 168 -10.91 -12.98 6.90
C LYS A 168 -12.06 -12.44 6.06
N LEU A 169 -12.04 -11.15 5.75
CA LEU A 169 -13.13 -10.46 5.06
C LEU A 169 -13.28 -10.86 3.58
N ILE A 170 -12.21 -11.31 2.92
CA ILE A 170 -12.29 -11.74 1.52
C ILE A 170 -12.85 -13.17 1.36
N MET A 171 -12.85 -13.97 2.43
CA MET A 171 -13.25 -15.38 2.39
C MET A 171 -14.66 -15.65 1.82
N PRO A 172 -15.71 -14.85 2.09
CA PRO A 172 -17.03 -15.09 1.50
C PRO A 172 -17.00 -15.13 -0.03
N LYS A 173 -16.28 -14.21 -0.68
CA LYS A 173 -16.13 -14.22 -2.15
C LYS A 173 -15.36 -15.44 -2.65
N ILE A 174 -14.37 -15.90 -1.87
CA ILE A 174 -13.61 -17.12 -2.19
C ILE A 174 -14.54 -18.33 -2.16
N LEU A 175 -15.35 -18.46 -1.09
CA LEU A 175 -16.30 -19.56 -0.94
C LEU A 175 -17.30 -19.61 -2.09
N GLU A 176 -17.84 -18.47 -2.50
CA GLU A 176 -18.71 -18.37 -3.69
C GLU A 176 -17.99 -18.84 -4.96
N ALA A 177 -16.73 -18.45 -5.16
CA ALA A 177 -15.96 -18.82 -6.36
C ALA A 177 -15.55 -20.30 -6.43
N ILE A 178 -15.56 -21.01 -5.31
CA ILE A 178 -15.30 -22.47 -5.23
C ILE A 178 -16.58 -23.27 -4.99
N ASP A 179 -17.77 -22.65 -5.15
CA ASP A 179 -19.07 -23.28 -4.92
C ASP A 179 -19.21 -23.89 -3.50
N PHE A 180 -18.57 -23.26 -2.51
CA PHE A 180 -18.46 -23.73 -1.11
C PHE A 180 -17.81 -25.12 -0.95
N ASP A 181 -17.11 -25.63 -1.98
CA ASP A 181 -16.43 -26.92 -1.97
C ASP A 181 -15.12 -26.86 -1.17
N THR A 182 -15.22 -26.98 0.16
CA THR A 182 -14.06 -26.99 1.06
C THR A 182 -13.28 -28.31 1.01
N GLU A 183 -13.88 -29.39 0.50
CA GLU A 183 -13.27 -30.71 0.41
C GLU A 183 -12.26 -30.77 -0.76
N ASN A 184 -12.69 -30.34 -1.95
CA ASN A 184 -11.85 -30.28 -3.15
C ASN A 184 -11.17 -28.91 -3.30
N SER A 185 -10.83 -28.23 -2.19
CA SER A 185 -10.04 -27.00 -2.24
C SER A 185 -8.72 -27.12 -1.49
N VAL A 186 -7.66 -26.53 -2.07
CA VAL A 186 -6.34 -26.39 -1.46
C VAL A 186 -6.04 -24.90 -1.31
N PHE A 187 -5.79 -24.46 -0.08
CA PHE A 187 -5.49 -23.07 0.25
C PHE A 187 -4.00 -22.87 0.44
N SER A 188 -3.45 -21.85 -0.21
CA SER A 188 -2.04 -21.45 -0.14
C SER A 188 -1.91 -19.92 -0.21
N PHE A 189 -0.67 -19.43 -0.11
CA PHE A 189 -0.33 -18.03 -0.29
C PHE A 189 0.91 -17.86 -1.16
N ILE A 190 1.15 -16.63 -1.62
CA ILE A 190 2.37 -16.22 -2.31
C ILE A 190 3.35 -15.63 -1.28
N PRO A 191 4.53 -16.25 -1.06
CA PRO A 191 5.46 -15.75 -0.06
C PRO A 191 6.08 -14.39 -0.42
N ASN A 192 6.34 -13.50 0.54
CA ASN A 192 6.28 -13.72 2.00
C ASN A 192 5.16 -12.90 2.67
N THR A 193 4.83 -11.72 2.15
CA THR A 193 4.01 -10.73 2.84
C THR A 193 2.55 -11.15 3.01
N ALA A 194 2.02 -11.97 2.10
CA ALA A 194 0.65 -12.45 2.14
C ALA A 194 0.37 -13.48 3.26
N GLU A 195 1.40 -13.99 3.94
CA GLU A 195 1.28 -15.02 4.99
C GLU A 195 0.33 -14.60 6.13
N THR A 196 0.38 -13.35 6.57
CA THR A 196 -0.51 -12.88 7.65
C THR A 196 -1.98 -12.82 7.20
N SER A 197 -2.23 -12.34 5.98
CA SER A 197 -3.57 -12.37 5.39
C SER A 197 -4.05 -13.80 5.17
N PHE A 198 -3.16 -14.71 4.78
CA PHE A 198 -3.47 -16.13 4.65
C PHE A 198 -3.96 -16.76 5.97
N TYR A 199 -3.35 -16.44 7.11
CA TYR A 199 -3.83 -16.93 8.40
C TYR A 199 -5.24 -16.44 8.73
N GLY A 200 -5.56 -15.19 8.41
CA GLY A 200 -6.92 -14.67 8.55
C GLY A 200 -7.94 -15.35 7.63
N MET A 201 -7.55 -15.62 6.40
CA MET A 201 -8.34 -16.38 5.43
C MET A 201 -8.57 -17.82 5.92
N LEU A 202 -7.55 -18.47 6.47
CA LEU A 202 -7.66 -19.82 7.03
C LEU A 202 -8.60 -19.89 8.23
N GLU A 203 -8.54 -18.91 9.13
CA GLU A 203 -9.49 -18.83 10.25
C GLU A 203 -10.93 -18.77 9.74
N ALA A 204 -11.19 -17.95 8.72
CA ALA A 204 -12.51 -17.84 8.10
C ALA A 204 -12.94 -19.14 7.37
N ALA A 205 -12.02 -19.80 6.67
CA ALA A 205 -12.26 -21.09 6.03
C ALA A 205 -12.61 -22.18 7.06
N GLN A 206 -11.93 -22.17 8.21
CA GLN A 206 -12.20 -23.10 9.30
C GLN A 206 -13.55 -22.83 9.98
N ASP A 207 -13.93 -21.56 10.13
CA ASP A 207 -15.25 -21.15 10.61
C ASP A 207 -16.36 -21.70 9.69
N GLU A 208 -16.19 -21.59 8.37
CA GLU A 208 -17.13 -22.14 7.39
C GLU A 208 -17.16 -23.68 7.43
N LEU A 209 -16.01 -24.35 7.50
CA LEU A 209 -15.98 -25.81 7.61
C LEU A 209 -16.71 -26.29 8.88
N ASN A 210 -16.55 -25.58 9.99
CA ASN A 210 -17.27 -25.90 11.23
C ASN A 210 -18.79 -25.76 11.06
N LYS A 211 -19.24 -24.73 10.33
CA LYS A 211 -20.66 -24.56 9.98
C LYS A 211 -21.16 -25.72 9.12
N GLN A 212 -20.44 -26.09 8.05
CA GLN A 212 -20.79 -27.22 7.19
C GLN A 212 -20.87 -28.55 7.97
N LYS A 213 -19.92 -28.80 8.87
CA LYS A 213 -19.94 -29.97 9.76
C LYS A 213 -21.15 -30.00 10.67
N ASN A 214 -21.49 -28.86 11.28
CA ASN A 214 -22.65 -28.75 12.16
C ASN A 214 -23.96 -28.99 11.39
N GLU A 215 -24.09 -28.42 10.19
CA GLU A 215 -25.24 -28.65 9.31
C GLU A 215 -25.37 -30.12 8.92
N ALA A 216 -24.28 -30.79 8.55
CA ALA A 216 -24.27 -32.23 8.26
C ALA A 216 -24.72 -33.06 9.46
N ILE A 217 -24.21 -32.77 10.66
CA ILE A 217 -24.60 -33.46 11.90
C ILE A 217 -26.09 -33.27 12.21
N LEU A 218 -26.61 -32.05 12.04
CA LEU A 218 -28.01 -31.74 12.30
C LEU A 218 -28.95 -32.40 11.27
N ASN A 219 -28.57 -32.41 9.99
CA ASN A 219 -29.34 -33.03 8.92
C ASN A 219 -29.37 -34.56 9.03
N GLU A 220 -28.30 -35.18 9.55
CA GLU A 220 -28.18 -36.62 9.71
C GLU A 220 -28.56 -37.12 11.12
N LYS A 221 -29.10 -36.25 11.99
CA LYS A 221 -29.28 -36.50 13.43
C LYS A 221 -29.94 -37.84 13.78
N GLU A 222 -30.97 -38.25 13.04
CA GLU A 222 -31.70 -39.50 13.31
C GLU A 222 -30.98 -40.77 12.84
N LYS A 223 -30.01 -40.63 11.92
CA LYS A 223 -29.25 -41.74 11.30
C LYS A 223 -27.77 -41.71 11.65
N LEU A 224 -27.36 -40.79 12.53
CA LEU A 224 -25.98 -40.53 12.85
C LEU A 224 -25.37 -41.71 13.62
N THR A 225 -24.39 -42.38 13.01
CA THR A 225 -23.57 -43.40 13.68
C THR A 225 -22.26 -42.80 14.18
N PRO A 226 -21.58 -43.42 15.16
CA PRO A 226 -20.25 -42.99 15.59
C PRO A 226 -19.24 -42.90 14.43
N GLU A 227 -19.29 -43.84 13.48
CA GLU A 227 -18.40 -43.87 12.31
C GLU A 227 -18.68 -42.69 11.38
N ARG A 228 -19.96 -42.39 11.11
CA ARG A 228 -20.34 -41.26 10.27
C ARG A 228 -19.98 -39.92 10.93
N LEU A 229 -20.18 -39.81 12.24
CA LEU A 229 -19.76 -38.64 13.01
C LEU A 229 -18.24 -38.44 12.95
N GLN A 230 -17.46 -39.51 13.07
CA GLN A 230 -16.00 -39.45 12.89
C GLN A 230 -15.62 -39.01 11.48
N GLN A 231 -16.30 -39.49 10.43
CA GLN A 231 -16.07 -39.04 9.05
C GLN A 231 -16.30 -37.53 8.92
N ILE A 232 -17.43 -37.02 9.41
CA ILE A 232 -17.74 -35.57 9.35
C ILE A 232 -16.65 -34.77 10.10
N GLN A 233 -16.27 -35.20 11.30
CA GLN A 233 -15.25 -34.50 12.10
C GLN A 233 -13.85 -34.56 11.48
N ALA A 234 -13.51 -35.64 10.78
CA ALA A 234 -12.21 -35.85 10.16
C ALA A 234 -11.92 -34.93 8.97
N HIS A 235 -12.95 -34.31 8.37
CA HIS A 235 -12.76 -33.32 7.31
C HIS A 235 -11.93 -32.13 7.82
N LYS A 236 -10.95 -31.69 7.06
CA LYS A 236 -10.07 -30.57 7.41
C LYS A 236 -9.85 -29.71 6.18
N ILE A 237 -9.69 -28.41 6.40
CA ILE A 237 -9.20 -27.52 5.36
C ILE A 237 -7.80 -27.98 4.95
N ARG A 238 -7.58 -28.19 3.65
CA ARG A 238 -6.26 -28.50 3.12
C ARG A 238 -5.49 -27.21 2.93
N THR A 239 -4.43 -27.06 3.71
CA THR A 239 -3.51 -25.93 3.62
C THR A 239 -2.14 -26.43 3.24
N GLU A 240 -1.57 -25.91 2.18
CA GLU A 240 -0.27 -26.35 1.70
C GLU A 240 0.60 -25.16 1.35
N LYS A 241 1.92 -25.32 1.49
CA LYS A 241 2.88 -24.36 0.97
C LYS A 241 3.14 -24.70 -0.50
N ILE A 242 2.31 -24.18 -1.39
CA ILE A 242 2.42 -24.47 -2.82
C ILE A 242 3.54 -23.64 -3.45
N ALA A 243 3.46 -22.31 -3.35
CA ALA A 243 4.50 -21.45 -3.89
C ALA A 243 5.70 -21.37 -2.93
N ILE A 244 6.88 -21.72 -3.42
CA ILE A 244 8.15 -21.61 -2.69
C ILE A 244 8.97 -20.52 -3.35
N LYS A 245 9.48 -19.57 -2.57
CA LYS A 245 10.33 -18.48 -3.05
C LYS A 245 11.79 -18.71 -2.65
N ASP A 246 12.67 -18.93 -3.63
CA ASP A 246 14.12 -19.02 -3.37
C ASP A 246 14.76 -17.62 -3.44
N VAL A 247 15.09 -17.08 -2.27
CA VAL A 247 15.64 -15.72 -2.10
C VAL A 247 17.14 -15.65 -2.44
N LYS A 248 17.81 -16.78 -2.72
CA LYS A 248 19.29 -16.83 -2.86
C LYS A 248 19.83 -16.69 -4.29
N LEU A 249 18.97 -16.60 -5.31
CA LEU A 249 19.42 -16.38 -6.69
C LEU A 249 19.87 -14.91 -6.89
N ARG A 250 21.17 -14.64 -6.70
CA ARG A 250 21.80 -13.42 -7.22
C ARG A 250 21.88 -13.56 -8.73
N THR A 251 21.20 -12.70 -9.49
CA THR A 251 21.36 -12.61 -10.94
C THR A 251 22.81 -12.20 -11.23
N PHE A 252 23.66 -13.16 -11.62
CA PHE A 252 24.95 -12.86 -12.23
C PHE A 252 24.71 -12.13 -13.55
N ILE A 253 25.53 -11.12 -13.84
CA ILE A 253 25.40 -10.17 -14.96
C ILE A 253 25.04 -10.90 -16.26
N THR A 254 23.82 -10.69 -16.77
CA THR A 254 23.32 -11.21 -18.04
C THR A 254 22.43 -10.19 -18.73
N ASP A 255 22.34 -10.30 -20.07
CA ASP A 255 21.63 -9.41 -20.98
C ASP A 255 20.12 -9.33 -20.65
N ASP A 256 19.45 -8.22 -20.95
CA ASP A 256 18.06 -7.99 -20.52
C ASP A 256 17.06 -9.05 -21.04
N SER A 257 17.40 -9.73 -22.14
CA SER A 257 16.64 -10.86 -22.69
C SER A 257 16.71 -12.14 -21.84
N SER A 258 17.73 -12.29 -21.00
CA SER A 258 17.98 -13.49 -20.16
C SER A 258 17.37 -13.37 -18.75
N ARG A 259 16.86 -12.18 -18.38
CA ARG A 259 16.28 -11.90 -17.06
C ARG A 259 14.89 -12.51 -16.87
N ASP A 260 14.08 -12.54 -17.92
CA ASP A 260 12.71 -13.07 -17.83
C ASP A 260 12.69 -14.57 -17.49
N ASP A 261 13.64 -15.37 -17.98
CA ASP A 261 13.79 -16.78 -17.64
C ASP A 261 14.31 -16.99 -16.20
N LEU A 262 15.19 -16.11 -15.71
CA LEU A 262 15.72 -16.20 -14.34
C LEU A 262 14.68 -15.86 -13.27
N VAL A 263 13.72 -14.97 -13.55
CA VAL A 263 12.59 -14.66 -12.65
C VAL A 263 11.66 -15.88 -12.50
N ALA A 264 11.50 -16.69 -13.56
CA ALA A 264 10.72 -17.92 -13.51
C ALA A 264 11.30 -18.97 -12.55
N HIS A 265 12.61 -18.92 -12.25
CA HIS A 265 13.28 -19.81 -11.30
C HIS A 265 13.27 -19.32 -9.85
N VAL A 266 12.74 -18.12 -9.57
CA VAL A 266 12.60 -17.61 -8.19
C VAL A 266 11.48 -18.36 -7.45
N TYR A 267 10.51 -18.91 -8.19
CA TYR A 267 9.38 -19.63 -7.63
C TYR A 267 9.37 -21.10 -8.05
N ASP A 268 9.16 -21.98 -7.08
CA ASP A 268 8.97 -23.43 -7.28
C ASP A 268 7.64 -23.89 -6.66
N VAL A 269 7.22 -25.12 -6.96
CA VAL A 269 5.99 -25.74 -6.45
C VAL A 269 6.21 -27.02 -5.67
N THR A 270 5.37 -27.20 -4.66
CA THR A 270 5.19 -28.50 -4.02
C THR A 270 4.32 -29.40 -4.90
N TYR A 271 4.92 -30.47 -5.45
CA TYR A 271 4.23 -31.46 -6.27
C TYR A 271 3.52 -32.54 -5.43
N GLY A 272 2.46 -33.13 -6.00
CA GLY A 272 1.77 -34.31 -5.43
C GLY A 272 0.70 -34.02 -4.37
N VAL A 273 0.44 -32.74 -4.08
CA VAL A 273 -0.57 -32.31 -3.08
C VAL A 273 -1.90 -31.84 -3.70
N VAL A 274 -1.85 -31.30 -4.92
CA VAL A 274 -3.02 -30.85 -5.69
C VAL A 274 -3.48 -31.97 -6.63
N LYS A 275 -4.79 -32.19 -6.71
CA LYS A 275 -5.44 -33.16 -7.59
C LYS A 275 -6.15 -32.47 -8.75
N PRO A 276 -6.45 -33.19 -9.86
CA PRO A 276 -7.13 -32.60 -11.01
C PRO A 276 -8.49 -31.95 -10.75
N ASP A 277 -9.25 -32.46 -9.79
CA ASP A 277 -10.57 -31.91 -9.44
C ASP A 277 -10.49 -30.75 -8.43
N ASP A 278 -9.29 -30.40 -7.95
CA ASP A 278 -9.12 -29.40 -6.88
C ASP A 278 -9.26 -27.96 -7.39
N ASN A 279 -9.88 -27.11 -6.57
CA ASN A 279 -9.73 -25.66 -6.64
C ASN A 279 -8.47 -25.26 -5.86
N LEU A 280 -7.51 -24.65 -6.55
CA LEU A 280 -6.29 -24.11 -5.95
C LEU A 280 -6.50 -22.63 -5.62
N VAL A 281 -6.69 -22.30 -4.35
CA VAL A 281 -6.87 -20.92 -3.86
C VAL A 281 -5.53 -20.38 -3.37
N ILE A 282 -5.05 -19.28 -3.96
CA ILE A 282 -3.79 -18.66 -3.58
C ILE A 282 -3.97 -17.17 -3.29
N ILE A 283 -3.60 -16.73 -2.08
CA ILE A 283 -3.66 -15.33 -1.69
C ILE A 283 -2.32 -14.62 -1.87
N ASP A 284 -2.37 -13.43 -2.44
CA ASP A 284 -1.27 -12.47 -2.58
C ASP A 284 -1.66 -11.14 -1.92
N ASP A 285 -0.66 -10.31 -1.61
CA ASP A 285 -0.94 -9.02 -0.97
C ASP A 285 -1.68 -8.06 -1.91
N SER A 286 -1.21 -7.93 -3.15
CA SER A 286 -1.72 -7.00 -4.13
C SER A 286 -1.36 -7.39 -5.57
N ILE A 287 -2.19 -7.00 -6.53
CA ILE A 287 -1.89 -7.18 -7.96
C ILE A 287 -1.75 -5.81 -8.62
N VAL A 288 -0.52 -5.42 -8.93
CA VAL A 288 -0.21 -4.12 -9.56
C VAL A 288 -0.17 -4.23 -11.08
N ARG A 289 0.87 -4.88 -11.62
CA ARG A 289 1.12 -4.98 -13.06
C ARG A 289 0.63 -6.29 -13.68
N GLY A 290 0.32 -7.29 -12.85
CA GLY A 290 -0.05 -8.64 -13.29
C GLY A 290 1.08 -9.44 -13.96
N THR A 291 2.22 -8.85 -14.26
CA THR A 291 3.32 -9.50 -15.01
C THR A 291 3.90 -10.71 -14.27
N THR A 292 4.09 -10.63 -12.96
CA THR A 292 4.62 -11.75 -12.15
C THR A 292 3.65 -12.94 -12.14
N LEU A 293 2.35 -12.65 -12.05
CA LEU A 293 1.30 -13.67 -12.13
C LEU A 293 1.28 -14.32 -13.51
N LYS A 294 1.23 -13.50 -14.57
CA LYS A 294 1.17 -13.94 -15.98
C LYS A 294 2.40 -14.75 -16.41
N LYS A 295 3.60 -14.26 -16.10
CA LYS A 295 4.84 -14.86 -16.60
C LYS A 295 5.29 -16.07 -15.79
N SER A 296 5.05 -16.09 -14.48
CA SER A 296 5.68 -17.05 -13.57
C SER A 296 4.67 -17.84 -12.75
N ILE A 297 3.89 -17.16 -11.90
CA ILE A 297 3.10 -17.87 -10.87
C ILE A 297 2.00 -18.73 -11.49
N LEU A 298 1.17 -18.19 -12.38
CA LEU A 298 0.05 -18.95 -12.93
C LEU A 298 0.51 -20.18 -13.72
N LYS A 299 1.53 -20.03 -14.57
CA LYS A 299 2.13 -21.16 -15.30
C LYS A 299 2.70 -22.23 -14.37
N MET A 300 3.27 -21.81 -13.25
CA MET A 300 3.83 -22.71 -12.25
C MET A 300 2.72 -23.47 -11.50
N LEU A 301 1.62 -22.80 -11.14
CA LEU A 301 0.47 -23.42 -10.49
C LEU A 301 -0.29 -24.37 -11.45
N ASP A 302 -0.40 -24.01 -12.73
CA ASP A 302 -1.09 -24.81 -13.74
C ASP A 302 -0.41 -26.17 -14.02
N ARG A 303 0.90 -26.29 -13.78
CA ARG A 303 1.63 -27.59 -13.83
C ARG A 303 1.13 -28.63 -12.83
N LEU A 304 0.37 -28.19 -11.83
CA LEU A 304 -0.28 -29.09 -10.87
C LEU A 304 -1.62 -29.62 -11.40
N HIS A 305 -2.04 -29.17 -12.58
CA HIS A 305 -3.28 -29.50 -13.28
C HIS A 305 -4.55 -29.36 -12.44
N PRO A 306 -4.75 -28.29 -11.65
CA PRO A 306 -6.01 -28.11 -10.89
C PRO A 306 -7.19 -27.85 -11.83
N LYS A 307 -8.42 -28.10 -11.34
CA LYS A 307 -9.66 -27.74 -12.04
C LYS A 307 -9.76 -26.22 -12.23
N GLN A 308 -9.44 -25.48 -11.18
CA GLN A 308 -9.52 -24.02 -11.14
C GLN A 308 -8.40 -23.45 -10.28
N ILE A 309 -7.85 -22.32 -10.70
CA ILE A 309 -6.92 -21.49 -9.92
C ILE A 309 -7.67 -20.21 -9.52
N VAL A 310 -7.79 -19.96 -8.22
CA VAL A 310 -8.39 -18.75 -7.66
C VAL A 310 -7.27 -17.91 -7.05
N VAL A 311 -6.88 -16.82 -7.73
CA VAL A 311 -5.91 -15.85 -7.22
C VAL A 311 -6.66 -14.78 -6.43
N VAL A 312 -6.26 -14.56 -5.19
CA VAL A 312 -6.92 -13.65 -4.26
C VAL A 312 -5.97 -12.51 -3.93
N SER A 313 -6.38 -11.28 -4.19
CA SER A 313 -5.65 -10.07 -3.77
C SER A 313 -6.24 -9.54 -2.48
N SER A 314 -5.43 -9.46 -1.42
CA SER A 314 -5.87 -8.83 -0.16
C SER A 314 -6.06 -7.31 -0.26
N ALA A 315 -5.56 -6.71 -1.35
CA ALA A 315 -5.82 -5.34 -1.76
C ALA A 315 -6.97 -5.24 -2.79
N PRO A 316 -7.72 -4.11 -2.79
CA PRO A 316 -8.54 -3.73 -3.94
C PRO A 316 -7.73 -3.51 -5.23
N GLN A 317 -8.45 -3.32 -6.33
CA GLN A 317 -7.85 -3.08 -7.64
C GLN A 317 -7.11 -1.75 -7.69
N ILE A 318 -5.80 -1.80 -7.97
CA ILE A 318 -4.97 -0.59 -8.12
C ILE A 318 -5.26 0.04 -9.48
N ARG A 319 -5.99 1.15 -9.45
CA ARG A 319 -6.56 1.85 -10.62
C ARG A 319 -5.91 3.19 -10.92
N TYR A 320 -5.27 3.82 -9.94
CA TYR A 320 -4.71 5.17 -10.05
C TYR A 320 -3.28 5.24 -9.52
N PRO A 321 -2.46 6.19 -10.01
CA PRO A 321 -1.07 6.26 -9.62
C PRO A 321 -0.89 6.80 -8.20
N ASP A 322 0.16 6.35 -7.51
CA ASP A 322 0.59 6.97 -6.26
C ASP A 322 1.59 8.10 -6.55
N CYS A 323 1.42 9.23 -5.85
CA CYS A 323 2.31 10.39 -5.93
C CYS A 323 2.88 10.79 -4.57
N TYR A 324 2.72 9.95 -3.55
CA TYR A 324 3.11 10.26 -2.18
C TYR A 324 4.29 9.42 -1.67
N GLY A 325 4.86 8.55 -2.52
CA GLY A 325 6.12 7.84 -2.23
C GLY A 325 6.10 6.34 -2.50
N ILE A 326 5.03 5.77 -3.07
CA ILE A 326 4.96 4.38 -3.53
C ILE A 326 5.19 4.36 -5.05
N ASP A 327 5.97 3.40 -5.55
CA ASP A 327 6.31 3.31 -6.98
C ASP A 327 5.19 2.72 -7.84
N MET A 328 4.13 3.52 -8.03
CA MET A 328 2.98 3.23 -8.89
C MET A 328 2.68 4.43 -9.79
N ALA A 329 3.69 5.01 -10.42
CA ALA A 329 3.54 6.32 -11.09
C ALA A 329 2.86 6.28 -12.47
N ARG A 330 2.84 5.13 -13.16
CA ARG A 330 2.43 5.00 -14.56
C ARG A 330 1.16 4.17 -14.69
N LEU A 331 0.12 4.77 -15.28
CA LEU A 331 -1.22 4.17 -15.42
C LEU A 331 -1.20 2.95 -16.32
N GLU A 332 -0.50 3.03 -17.45
CA GLU A 332 -0.41 1.99 -18.46
C GLU A 332 0.29 0.71 -17.96
N HIS A 333 0.96 0.77 -16.81
CA HIS A 333 1.54 -0.40 -16.15
C HIS A 333 0.57 -1.09 -15.19
N LEU A 334 -0.55 -0.46 -14.83
CA LEU A 334 -1.53 -1.03 -13.92
C LEU A 334 -2.43 -1.99 -14.69
N VAL A 335 -2.55 -3.24 -14.23
CA VAL A 335 -3.34 -4.25 -14.95
C VAL A 335 -4.84 -3.91 -14.95
N ALA A 336 -5.35 -3.25 -13.90
CA ALA A 336 -6.73 -2.78 -13.86
C ALA A 336 -7.00 -1.68 -14.90
N PHE A 337 -6.01 -0.81 -15.16
CA PHE A 337 -6.12 0.21 -16.21
C PHE A 337 -6.14 -0.45 -17.61
N GLN A 338 -5.24 -1.41 -17.85
CA GLN A 338 -5.25 -2.19 -19.10
C GLN A 338 -6.57 -2.93 -19.30
N ALA A 339 -7.11 -3.55 -18.26
CA ALA A 339 -8.41 -4.21 -18.28
C ALA A 339 -9.55 -3.24 -18.64
N ALA A 340 -9.61 -2.06 -18.04
CA ALA A 340 -10.61 -1.06 -18.38
C ALA A 340 -10.50 -0.60 -19.85
N LEU A 341 -9.28 -0.44 -20.38
CA LEU A 341 -9.08 -0.12 -21.80
C LEU A 341 -9.60 -1.23 -22.73
N GLU A 342 -9.30 -2.50 -22.44
CA GLU A 342 -9.79 -3.63 -23.24
C GLU A 342 -11.32 -3.76 -23.15
N LEU A 343 -11.93 -3.60 -21.97
CA LEU A 343 -13.39 -3.60 -21.82
C LEU A 343 -14.07 -2.51 -22.67
N HIS A 344 -13.46 -1.33 -22.77
CA HIS A 344 -13.96 -0.27 -23.66
C HIS A 344 -13.84 -0.62 -25.13
N LYS A 345 -12.77 -1.32 -25.54
CA LYS A 345 -12.62 -1.83 -26.92
C LYS A 345 -13.71 -2.86 -27.23
N ASP A 346 -13.91 -3.83 -26.33
CA ASP A 346 -14.93 -4.88 -26.48
C ASP A 346 -16.34 -4.32 -26.62
N ARG A 347 -16.65 -3.25 -25.87
CA ARG A 347 -17.95 -2.58 -25.92
C ARG A 347 -18.08 -1.54 -27.04
N GLY A 348 -17.04 -1.27 -27.82
CA GLY A 348 -17.03 -0.21 -28.83
C GLY A 348 -17.18 1.21 -28.25
N THR A 349 -16.80 1.41 -26.98
CA THR A 349 -16.92 2.71 -26.25
C THR A 349 -15.57 3.39 -26.03
N TYR A 350 -14.54 3.01 -26.81
CA TYR A 350 -13.18 3.51 -26.67
C TYR A 350 -13.03 5.03 -26.90
N SER A 351 -14.04 5.70 -27.47
CA SER A 351 -14.06 7.17 -27.61
C SER A 351 -13.90 7.90 -26.26
N VAL A 352 -14.30 7.27 -25.15
CA VAL A 352 -14.13 7.82 -23.80
C VAL A 352 -12.67 8.16 -23.49
N VAL A 353 -11.72 7.43 -24.09
CA VAL A 353 -10.28 7.63 -23.82
C VAL A 353 -9.83 9.01 -24.27
N GLU A 354 -10.27 9.44 -25.46
CA GLU A 354 -10.05 10.78 -26.00
C GLU A 354 -10.78 11.85 -25.18
N GLU A 355 -12.03 11.58 -24.80
CA GLU A 355 -12.82 12.52 -24.01
C GLU A 355 -12.19 12.81 -22.65
N ILE A 356 -11.65 11.79 -21.97
CA ILE A 356 -10.92 11.96 -20.72
C ILE A 356 -9.65 12.77 -20.96
N TYR A 357 -8.91 12.49 -22.03
CA TYR A 357 -7.69 13.21 -22.37
C TYR A 357 -7.94 14.72 -22.55
N GLN A 358 -8.96 15.09 -23.33
CA GLN A 358 -9.33 16.50 -23.51
C GLN A 358 -9.72 17.17 -22.19
N LYS A 359 -10.53 16.50 -21.37
CA LYS A 359 -10.92 17.01 -20.04
C LYS A 359 -9.72 17.13 -19.09
N CYS A 360 -8.75 16.22 -19.14
CA CYS A 360 -7.51 16.32 -18.38
C CYS A 360 -6.68 17.54 -18.83
N LYS A 361 -6.63 17.84 -20.14
CA LYS A 361 -5.92 19.02 -20.67
C LYS A 361 -6.54 20.33 -20.22
N GLU A 362 -7.86 20.40 -20.14
CA GLU A 362 -8.58 21.56 -19.59
C GLU A 362 -8.19 21.85 -18.12
N GLN A 363 -7.71 20.84 -17.38
CA GLN A 363 -7.28 21.04 -15.98
C GLN A 363 -5.88 21.65 -15.83
N ILE A 364 -5.05 21.70 -16.90
CA ILE A 364 -3.62 22.06 -16.78
C ILE A 364 -3.45 23.47 -16.21
N ALA A 365 -4.25 24.43 -16.67
CA ALA A 365 -4.13 25.83 -16.28
C ALA A 365 -4.89 26.20 -14.99
N LEU A 366 -5.61 25.24 -14.39
CA LEU A 366 -6.34 25.48 -13.14
C LEU A 366 -5.39 25.43 -11.94
N GLU A 367 -5.72 26.16 -10.89
CA GLU A 367 -5.12 26.01 -9.55
C GLU A 367 -5.43 24.63 -8.98
N ASP A 368 -4.52 24.08 -8.16
CA ASP A 368 -4.63 22.70 -7.62
C ASP A 368 -6.00 22.43 -6.97
N SER A 369 -6.50 23.39 -6.18
CA SER A 369 -7.79 23.28 -5.47
C SER A 369 -9.01 23.13 -6.39
N SER A 370 -8.87 23.48 -7.66
CA SER A 370 -9.95 23.43 -8.66
C SER A 370 -9.80 22.25 -9.63
N VAL A 371 -8.72 21.47 -9.53
CA VAL A 371 -8.45 20.33 -10.41
C VAL A 371 -9.33 19.14 -10.03
N ILE A 372 -10.03 18.60 -11.03
CA ILE A 372 -10.89 17.41 -10.88
C ILE A 372 -10.21 16.21 -11.54
N ASN A 373 -10.17 15.07 -10.87
CA ASN A 373 -9.72 13.80 -11.44
C ASN A 373 -10.75 13.28 -12.47
N HIS A 374 -10.49 13.43 -13.77
CA HIS A 374 -11.37 12.93 -14.83
C HIS A 374 -11.13 11.46 -15.18
N VAL A 375 -10.01 10.88 -14.74
CA VAL A 375 -9.64 9.48 -15.02
C VAL A 375 -10.64 8.49 -14.40
N LYS A 376 -11.38 8.91 -13.36
CA LYS A 376 -12.46 8.11 -12.76
C LYS A 376 -13.51 7.65 -13.79
N LYS A 377 -13.72 8.45 -14.85
CA LYS A 377 -14.68 8.13 -15.93
C LYS A 377 -14.31 6.87 -16.70
N LEU A 378 -13.04 6.47 -16.71
CA LEU A 378 -12.59 5.24 -17.36
C LEU A 378 -13.17 3.99 -16.68
N TYR A 379 -13.37 4.05 -15.36
CA TYR A 379 -13.81 2.89 -14.58
C TYR A 379 -15.31 2.90 -14.28
N ALA A 380 -15.96 4.07 -14.31
CA ALA A 380 -17.36 4.25 -13.92
C ALA A 380 -18.38 3.33 -14.62
N PRO A 381 -18.21 2.92 -15.90
CA PRO A 381 -19.15 2.03 -16.58
C PRO A 381 -19.04 0.54 -16.22
N PHE A 382 -18.07 0.17 -15.38
CA PHE A 382 -17.76 -1.22 -15.05
C PHE A 382 -17.91 -1.48 -13.56
N THR A 383 -18.43 -2.66 -13.24
CA THR A 383 -18.35 -3.24 -11.91
C THR A 383 -16.93 -3.71 -11.61
N ASP A 384 -16.61 -3.82 -10.33
CA ASP A 384 -15.34 -4.40 -9.89
C ASP A 384 -15.16 -5.83 -10.42
N GLU A 385 -16.25 -6.59 -10.55
CA GLU A 385 -16.22 -7.96 -11.05
C GLU A 385 -15.84 -8.02 -12.54
N GLU A 386 -16.43 -7.17 -13.38
CA GLU A 386 -16.10 -7.10 -14.81
C GLU A 386 -14.63 -6.75 -15.05
N ILE A 387 -14.07 -5.84 -14.25
CA ILE A 387 -12.64 -5.53 -14.32
C ILE A 387 -11.81 -6.72 -13.83
N SER A 388 -12.21 -7.40 -12.75
CA SER A 388 -11.49 -8.58 -12.23
C SER A 388 -11.44 -9.72 -13.25
N ASP A 389 -12.56 -9.98 -13.93
CA ASP A 389 -12.66 -10.99 -14.98
C ASP A 389 -11.80 -10.64 -16.19
N LYS A 390 -11.81 -9.37 -16.63
CA LYS A 390 -10.92 -8.92 -17.70
C LYS A 390 -9.45 -9.01 -17.31
N ILE A 391 -9.08 -8.73 -16.05
CA ILE A 391 -7.71 -8.96 -15.56
C ILE A 391 -7.38 -10.45 -15.66
N ALA A 392 -8.29 -11.35 -15.25
CA ALA A 392 -8.10 -12.79 -15.36
C ALA A 392 -7.81 -13.21 -16.80
N GLU A 393 -8.57 -12.73 -17.78
CA GLU A 393 -8.31 -12.96 -19.20
C GLU A 393 -6.92 -12.47 -19.64
N ILE A 394 -6.54 -11.23 -19.27
CA ILE A 394 -5.26 -10.62 -19.65
C ILE A 394 -4.07 -11.41 -19.10
N ILE A 395 -4.17 -11.92 -17.86
CA ILE A 395 -3.05 -12.62 -17.21
C ILE A 395 -3.01 -14.12 -17.50
N SER A 396 -4.13 -14.74 -17.89
CA SER A 396 -4.18 -16.19 -18.11
C SER A 396 -3.37 -16.63 -19.34
N GLY A 397 -3.13 -15.74 -20.31
CA GLY A 397 -2.19 -16.00 -21.42
C GLY A 397 -2.51 -17.26 -22.24
N GLU A 398 -1.61 -17.61 -23.16
CA GLU A 398 -1.71 -18.86 -23.92
C GLU A 398 -1.03 -20.02 -23.16
N GLY A 399 -1.70 -21.17 -23.08
CA GLY A 399 -1.15 -22.40 -22.51
C GLY A 399 -1.43 -22.63 -21.02
N ILE A 400 -2.43 -21.96 -20.45
CA ILE A 400 -3.00 -22.34 -19.13
C ILE A 400 -4.26 -23.17 -19.38
N GLU A 401 -4.30 -24.38 -18.81
CA GLU A 401 -5.43 -25.29 -18.96
C GLU A 401 -6.50 -25.07 -17.87
N ALA A 402 -6.08 -24.77 -16.64
CA ALA A 402 -6.98 -24.54 -15.53
C ALA A 402 -7.83 -23.27 -15.73
N LYS A 403 -9.08 -23.29 -15.26
CA LYS A 403 -9.89 -22.07 -15.20
C LYS A 403 -9.25 -21.09 -14.21
N VAL A 404 -9.01 -19.85 -14.62
CA VAL A 404 -8.45 -18.82 -13.73
C VAL A 404 -9.54 -17.86 -13.29
N LYS A 405 -9.62 -17.61 -11.98
CA LYS A 405 -10.45 -16.56 -11.37
C LYS A 405 -9.55 -15.64 -10.55
N ILE A 406 -9.79 -14.34 -10.62
CA ILE A 406 -9.14 -13.37 -9.74
C ILE A 406 -10.19 -12.71 -8.87
N ILE A 407 -9.92 -12.63 -7.56
CA ILE A 407 -10.76 -11.98 -6.58
C ILE A 407 -9.96 -10.85 -5.94
N PHE A 408 -10.52 -9.64 -5.94
CA PHE A 408 -9.95 -8.49 -5.24
C PHE A 408 -10.77 -8.17 -3.99
N GLN A 409 -10.07 -7.69 -2.96
CA GLN A 409 -10.71 -7.13 -1.79
C GLN A 409 -11.55 -5.89 -2.15
N SER A 410 -12.67 -5.68 -1.47
CA SER A 410 -13.45 -4.45 -1.65
C SER A 410 -12.82 -3.27 -0.89
N VAL A 411 -13.04 -2.04 -1.36
CA VAL A 411 -12.60 -0.84 -0.62
C VAL A 411 -13.31 -0.75 0.74
N ASP A 412 -14.57 -1.17 0.81
CA ASP A 412 -15.34 -1.16 2.05
C ASP A 412 -14.76 -2.12 3.10
N ASP A 413 -14.41 -3.34 2.70
CA ASP A 413 -13.80 -4.31 3.60
C ASP A 413 -12.37 -3.94 3.97
N LEU A 414 -11.63 -3.28 3.07
CA LEU A 414 -10.36 -2.65 3.43
C LEU A 414 -10.54 -1.63 4.56
N HIS A 415 -11.56 -0.77 4.48
CA HIS A 415 -11.80 0.22 5.53
C HIS A 415 -12.30 -0.40 6.84
N LYS A 416 -13.04 -1.53 6.78
CA LYS A 416 -13.38 -2.32 7.96
C LYS A 416 -12.14 -2.91 8.61
N ALA A 417 -11.19 -3.42 7.81
CA ALA A 417 -9.95 -4.01 8.31
C ALA A 417 -8.98 -2.95 8.86
N CYS A 418 -8.85 -1.81 8.18
CA CYS A 418 -7.86 -0.77 8.46
C CYS A 418 -8.53 0.59 8.82
N PRO A 419 -9.31 0.68 9.91
CA PRO A 419 -10.18 1.84 10.18
C PRO A 419 -9.43 3.15 10.47
N LYS A 420 -8.13 3.08 10.79
CA LYS A 420 -7.27 4.26 11.03
C LYS A 420 -6.51 4.72 9.79
N ASN A 421 -6.57 3.96 8.69
CA ASN A 421 -5.80 4.17 7.47
C ASN A 421 -6.74 4.20 6.24
N LEU A 422 -7.58 5.23 6.17
CA LEU A 422 -8.62 5.41 5.16
C LEU A 422 -8.12 6.06 3.85
N GLY A 423 -6.81 6.14 3.65
CA GLY A 423 -6.22 6.61 2.41
C GLY A 423 -6.31 5.54 1.33
N ASP A 424 -7.13 5.76 0.31
CA ASP A 424 -7.51 4.76 -0.71
C ASP A 424 -7.38 5.27 -2.17
N TRP A 425 -6.66 6.37 -2.38
CA TRP A 425 -6.62 7.11 -3.65
C TRP A 425 -6.17 6.28 -4.85
N TYR A 426 -5.29 5.29 -4.67
CA TYR A 426 -4.88 4.37 -5.74
C TYR A 426 -5.98 3.36 -6.12
N PHE A 427 -7.02 3.19 -5.31
CA PHE A 427 -8.20 2.37 -5.61
C PHE A 427 -9.38 3.21 -6.09
N THR A 428 -9.63 4.35 -5.43
CA THR A 428 -10.84 5.15 -5.61
C THR A 428 -10.64 6.37 -6.49
N GLY A 429 -9.41 6.87 -6.63
CA GLY A 429 -9.07 8.12 -7.30
C GLY A 429 -9.37 9.35 -6.45
N ASN A 430 -9.68 9.19 -5.16
CA ASN A 430 -9.93 10.28 -4.21
C ASN A 430 -8.64 10.68 -3.51
N TYR A 431 -7.89 11.60 -4.10
CA TYR A 431 -6.62 12.05 -3.52
C TYR A 431 -6.83 12.88 -2.25
N PRO A 432 -6.01 12.67 -1.20
CA PRO A 432 -6.06 13.43 0.04
C PRO A 432 -5.55 14.86 -0.09
N THR A 433 -4.84 15.17 -1.18
CA THR A 433 -4.30 16.50 -1.46
C THR A 433 -4.75 16.99 -2.84
N ALA A 434 -4.81 18.31 -3.00
CA ALA A 434 -5.25 18.92 -4.25
C ALA A 434 -4.26 18.63 -5.40
N GLY A 435 -2.95 18.63 -5.11
CA GLY A 435 -1.91 18.27 -6.07
C GLY A 435 -2.04 16.84 -6.61
N GLY A 436 -2.57 15.90 -5.81
CA GLY A 436 -2.78 14.52 -6.25
C GLY A 436 -3.72 14.39 -7.47
N ASN A 437 -4.77 15.22 -7.53
CA ASN A 437 -5.68 15.27 -8.69
C ASN A 437 -4.96 15.79 -9.95
N ARG A 438 -4.01 16.72 -9.81
CA ARG A 438 -3.18 17.16 -10.94
C ARG A 438 -2.29 16.04 -11.44
N VAL A 439 -1.67 15.28 -10.53
CA VAL A 439 -0.75 14.20 -10.89
C VAL A 439 -1.46 13.11 -11.68
N VAL A 440 -2.67 12.68 -11.27
CA VAL A 440 -3.42 11.65 -12.01
C VAL A 440 -3.86 12.12 -13.41
N ASN A 441 -4.29 13.37 -13.55
CA ASN A 441 -4.62 13.94 -14.86
C ASN A 441 -3.37 14.04 -15.75
N ARG A 442 -2.23 14.46 -15.19
CA ARG A 442 -0.95 14.49 -15.90
C ARG A 442 -0.48 13.10 -16.30
N ALA A 443 -0.61 12.10 -15.43
CA ALA A 443 -0.28 10.71 -15.74
C ALA A 443 -1.13 10.18 -16.90
N TYR A 444 -2.40 10.55 -16.97
CA TYR A 444 -3.27 10.18 -18.08
C TYR A 444 -2.89 10.87 -19.38
N ILE A 445 -2.53 12.16 -19.33
CA ILE A 445 -1.99 12.90 -20.49
C ILE A 445 -0.70 12.23 -20.98
N ASN A 446 0.22 11.89 -20.08
CA ASN A 446 1.47 11.22 -20.43
C ASN A 446 1.22 9.86 -21.09
N PHE A 447 0.29 9.06 -20.56
CA PHE A 447 -0.16 7.81 -21.18
C PHE A 447 -0.66 8.07 -22.62
N TYR A 448 -1.57 9.02 -22.79
CA TYR A 448 -2.20 9.31 -24.08
C TYR A 448 -1.18 9.81 -25.12
N GLU A 449 -0.25 10.67 -24.71
CA GLU A 449 0.80 11.25 -25.57
C GLU A 449 2.02 10.32 -25.75
N GLY A 450 2.05 9.16 -25.08
CA GLY A 450 3.18 8.23 -25.12
C GLY A 450 4.44 8.73 -24.41
N ASN A 451 4.31 9.67 -23.46
CA ASN A 451 5.40 10.18 -22.66
C ASN A 451 5.74 9.23 -21.49
N PRO A 452 6.97 8.66 -21.41
CA PRO A 452 7.35 7.73 -20.34
C PRO A 452 7.71 8.41 -19.01
N GLU A 453 7.72 9.74 -18.94
CA GLU A 453 8.08 10.50 -17.74
C GLU A 453 7.04 10.35 -16.61
N ARG A 454 7.53 10.47 -15.37
CA ARG A 454 6.65 10.55 -14.20
C ARG A 454 5.84 11.84 -14.25
N ALA A 455 4.63 11.79 -13.71
CA ALA A 455 3.70 12.91 -13.68
C ALA A 455 4.03 13.96 -12.60
N TYR A 456 5.11 13.75 -11.83
CA TYR A 456 5.60 14.59 -10.73
C TYR A 456 7.13 14.51 -10.62
#